data_AF-A0A354EL03-F1
#
_entry.id   AF-A0A354EL03-F1
#
_cell.length_a   1.000
_cell.length_b   1.000
_cell.length_c   1.000
_cell.angle_alpha   90.00
_cell.angle_beta   90.00
_cell.angle_gamma   90.00
#
_symmetry.space_group_name_H-M   'P 1'
#
loop_
_entity.id
_entity.type
_entity.pdbx_description
1 polymer ?
#
loop_
_entity_poly.entity_id
_entity_poly.type
_entity_poly.pdbx_seq_one_letter_code
_entity_poly.pdbx_strand_id
1 'polypeptide(L)'
;MVFCFWIFTFFIFLLYLAEWLNFVFFKLTIDNNGGDMNASIFWVVVSIVSRILEIDGERIFSESSLVDDLGASSLDFILVVEAIENQFGIEISQEIAREMNTVGDIVAYIEN
;
A
#
# COMPACT_ATOMS: atom_id res chain seq x y z
N MET A 1 8.91 34.48 27.22
CA MET A 1 8.32 33.14 27.47
C MET A 1 7.50 32.62 26.27
N VAL A 2 7.83 33.00 25.02
CA VAL A 2 7.06 32.65 23.79
C VAL A 2 7.89 31.82 22.80
N PHE A 3 9.21 31.75 22.99
CA PHE A 3 10.12 31.04 22.07
C PHE A 3 10.03 29.50 22.16
N CYS A 4 9.72 28.92 23.33
CA CYS A 4 9.55 27.47 23.47
C CYS A 4 8.30 26.92 22.79
N PHE A 5 7.25 27.74 22.63
CA PHE A 5 5.99 27.28 22.06
C PHE A 5 6.11 27.04 20.54
N TRP A 6 6.90 27.87 19.85
CA TRP A 6 7.15 27.74 18.42
C TRP A 6 8.10 26.58 18.09
N ILE A 7 9.06 26.26 18.97
CA ILE A 7 9.93 25.09 18.79
C ILE A 7 9.12 23.80 18.91
N PHE A 8 8.14 23.74 19.82
CA PHE A 8 7.31 22.55 20.02
C PHE A 8 6.32 22.32 18.86
N THR A 9 5.69 23.38 18.34
CA THR A 9 4.80 23.27 17.18
C THR A 9 5.56 23.01 15.87
N PHE A 10 6.76 23.58 15.72
CA PHE A 10 7.63 23.29 14.58
C PHE A 10 8.12 21.83 14.57
N PHE A 11 8.34 21.24 15.75
CA PHE A 11 8.74 19.83 15.88
C PHE A 11 7.60 18.86 15.52
N ILE A 12 6.36 19.18 15.92
CA ILE A 12 5.17 18.41 15.52
C ILE A 12 4.93 18.54 14.01
N PHE A 13 5.15 19.73 13.43
CA PHE A 13 5.05 19.95 11.99
C PHE A 13 6.12 19.17 11.20
N LEU A 14 7.33 19.02 11.75
CA LEU A 14 8.41 18.24 11.15
C LEU A 14 8.14 16.72 11.17
N LEU A 15 7.46 16.23 12.21
CA LEU A 15 6.98 14.84 12.28
C LEU A 15 5.88 14.56 11.24
N TYR A 16 4.95 15.50 11.03
CA TYR A 16 3.92 15.39 9.99
C TYR A 16 4.53 15.50 8.57
N LEU A 17 5.57 16.31 8.43
CA LEU A 17 6.31 16.46 7.17
C LEU A 17 7.09 15.19 6.82
N ALA A 18 7.57 14.42 7.80
CA ALA A 18 8.23 13.14 7.56
C ALA A 18 7.27 12.10 6.99
N GLU A 19 6.04 12.02 7.51
CA GLU A 19 4.98 11.16 6.94
C GLU A 19 4.56 11.64 5.55
N TRP A 20 4.42 12.95 5.35
CA TRP A 20 4.10 13.53 4.05
C TRP A 20 5.21 13.31 3.01
N LEU A 21 6.48 13.36 3.44
CA LEU A 21 7.62 13.05 2.58
C LEU A 21 7.65 11.58 2.19
N ASN A 22 7.34 10.65 3.11
CA ASN A 22 7.19 9.23 2.77
C ASN A 22 6.09 9.03 1.71
N PHE A 23 4.97 9.76 1.82
CA PHE A 23 3.86 9.73 0.85
C PHE A 23 4.25 10.30 -0.53
N VAL A 24 4.97 11.43 -0.57
CA VAL A 24 5.43 12.05 -1.82
C VAL A 24 6.53 11.23 -2.50
N PHE A 25 7.49 10.72 -1.73
CA PHE A 25 8.57 9.88 -2.26
C PHE A 25 8.02 8.56 -2.81
N PHE A 26 6.98 8.01 -2.18
CA PHE A 26 6.27 6.83 -2.67
C PHE A 26 5.65 7.05 -4.05
N LYS A 27 4.99 8.20 -4.27
CA LYS A 27 4.39 8.53 -5.57
C LYS A 27 5.42 8.59 -6.70
N LEU A 28 6.66 9.00 -6.41
CA LEU A 28 7.74 9.10 -7.40
C LEU A 28 8.29 7.73 -7.84
N THR A 29 8.15 6.67 -7.04
CA THR A 29 8.64 5.33 -7.41
C THR A 29 7.67 4.60 -8.34
N ILE A 30 6.36 4.88 -8.26
CA ILE A 30 5.32 4.22 -9.06
C ILE A 30 5.28 4.70 -10.52
N ASP A 31 5.61 5.97 -10.79
CA ASP A 31 5.48 6.56 -12.14
C ASP A 31 6.64 6.22 -13.12
N ASN A 32 7.69 5.51 -12.71
CA ASN A 32 8.91 5.32 -13.54
C ASN A 32 9.00 4.02 -14.36
N ASN A 33 8.03 3.11 -14.31
CA ASN A 33 8.04 1.87 -15.10
C ASN A 33 6.82 1.77 -16.02
N GLY A 34 6.90 2.46 -17.16
CA GLY A 34 5.99 2.27 -18.28
C GLY A 34 6.41 1.06 -19.13
N GLY A 35 5.70 -0.07 -18.98
CA GLY A 35 5.81 -1.23 -19.86
C GLY A 35 5.26 -2.50 -19.22
N ASP A 36 4.16 -3.01 -19.79
CA ASP A 36 3.45 -4.29 -19.52
C ASP A 36 2.23 -4.21 -18.60
N MET A 37 1.02 -4.04 -19.16
CA MET A 37 -0.22 -3.81 -18.40
C MET A 37 -0.60 -4.93 -17.39
N ASN A 38 -0.44 -6.22 -17.69
CA ASN A 38 -0.79 -7.30 -16.73
C ASN A 38 0.34 -7.62 -15.74
N ALA A 39 1.60 -7.61 -16.20
CA ALA A 39 2.73 -7.72 -15.30
C ALA A 39 2.78 -6.50 -14.36
N SER A 40 2.45 -5.31 -14.86
CA SER A 40 2.46 -4.08 -14.09
C SER A 40 1.45 -4.11 -12.94
N ILE A 41 0.24 -4.62 -13.14
CA ILE A 41 -0.76 -4.67 -12.05
C ILE A 41 -0.27 -5.61 -10.95
N PHE A 42 0.19 -6.81 -11.32
CA PHE A 42 0.77 -7.75 -10.35
C PHE A 42 1.94 -7.14 -9.59
N TRP A 43 2.91 -6.55 -10.29
CA TRP A 43 4.07 -5.92 -9.65
C TRP A 43 3.69 -4.71 -8.77
N VAL A 44 2.68 -3.93 -9.16
CA VAL A 44 2.17 -2.82 -8.35
C VAL A 44 1.53 -3.34 -7.07
N VAL A 45 0.67 -4.36 -7.15
CA VAL A 45 0.05 -4.99 -5.96
C VAL A 45 1.13 -5.58 -5.05
N VAL A 46 2.08 -6.33 -5.60
CA VAL A 46 3.23 -6.87 -4.85
C VAL A 46 4.02 -5.77 -4.16
N SER A 47 4.24 -4.62 -4.82
CA SER A 47 4.98 -3.49 -4.24
C SER A 47 4.25 -2.83 -3.07
N ILE A 48 2.92 -2.75 -3.12
CA ILE A 48 2.06 -2.21 -2.06
C ILE A 48 2.11 -3.15 -0.86
N VAL A 49 1.87 -4.44 -1.09
CA VAL A 49 1.86 -5.50 -0.07
C VAL A 49 3.22 -5.63 0.60
N SER A 50 4.31 -5.70 -0.18
CA SER A 50 5.70 -5.75 0.31
C SER A 50 6.03 -4.58 1.22
N ARG A 51 5.56 -3.37 0.89
CA ARG A 51 5.85 -2.19 1.71
C ARG A 51 5.04 -2.15 3.01
N ILE A 52 3.75 -2.48 2.96
CA ILE A 52 2.88 -2.42 4.14
C ILE A 52 3.28 -3.50 5.16
N LEU A 53 3.62 -4.69 4.67
CA LEU A 53 3.97 -5.83 5.52
C LEU A 53 5.48 -5.92 5.81
N GLU A 54 6.29 -5.03 5.21
CA GLU A 54 7.76 -5.02 5.32
C GLU A 54 8.40 -6.38 4.98
N ILE A 55 7.85 -7.08 3.98
CA ILE A 55 8.33 -8.37 3.49
C ILE A 55 8.94 -8.25 2.10
N ASP A 56 9.90 -9.10 1.76
CA ASP A 56 10.49 -9.13 0.42
C ASP A 56 9.44 -9.51 -0.64
N GLY A 57 9.34 -8.69 -1.69
CA GLY A 57 8.43 -8.95 -2.82
C GLY A 57 8.68 -10.28 -3.54
N GLU A 58 9.89 -10.83 -3.43
CA GLU A 58 10.24 -12.16 -3.96
C GLU A 58 9.52 -13.32 -3.24
N ARG A 59 8.99 -13.06 -2.03
CA ARG A 59 8.23 -14.04 -1.25
C ARG A 59 6.73 -13.99 -1.52
N ILE A 60 6.27 -13.05 -2.33
CA ILE A 60 4.87 -12.83 -2.63
C ILE A 60 4.53 -13.51 -3.96
N PHE A 61 3.71 -14.55 -3.88
CA PHE A 61 3.21 -15.27 -5.05
C PHE A 61 1.72 -14.98 -5.25
N SER A 62 1.22 -15.22 -6.46
CA SER A 62 -0.20 -15.07 -6.80
C SER A 62 -1.09 -15.91 -5.88
N GLU A 63 -0.62 -17.09 -5.48
CA GLU A 63 -1.35 -18.01 -4.61
C GLU A 63 -1.20 -17.68 -3.12
N SER A 64 -0.33 -16.74 -2.74
CA SER A 64 -0.06 -16.42 -1.34
C SER A 64 -1.28 -15.77 -0.69
N SER A 65 -1.72 -16.34 0.43
CA SER A 65 -2.72 -15.75 1.31
C SER A 65 -2.16 -14.54 2.03
N LEU A 66 -2.85 -13.40 1.94
CA LEU A 66 -2.45 -12.17 2.63
C LEU A 66 -2.34 -12.40 4.14
N VAL A 67 -3.27 -13.15 4.72
CA VAL A 67 -3.34 -13.39 6.17
C VAL A 67 -2.48 -14.59 6.57
N ASP A 68 -2.66 -15.73 5.91
CA ASP A 68 -2.06 -17.00 6.36
C ASP A 68 -0.58 -17.13 5.97
N ASP A 69 -0.18 -16.66 4.78
CA ASP A 69 1.18 -16.82 4.26
C ASP A 69 2.03 -15.56 4.49
N LEU A 70 1.45 -14.39 4.26
CA LEU A 70 2.15 -13.10 4.39
C LEU A 70 2.01 -12.49 5.79
N GLY A 71 1.12 -13.04 6.63
CA GLY A 71 0.98 -12.63 8.02
C GLY A 71 0.32 -11.26 8.21
N ALA A 72 -0.50 -10.81 7.25
CA ALA A 72 -1.20 -9.54 7.35
C ALA A 72 -2.15 -9.52 8.55
N SER A 73 -2.02 -8.49 9.38
CA SER A 73 -3.00 -8.22 10.40
C SER A 73 -4.28 -7.65 9.78
N SER A 74 -5.37 -7.64 10.55
CA SER A 74 -6.62 -7.02 10.11
C SER A 74 -6.50 -5.52 9.80
N LEU A 75 -5.50 -4.83 10.38
CA LEU A 75 -5.19 -3.44 10.03
C LEU A 75 -4.42 -3.36 8.72
N ASP A 76 -3.44 -4.23 8.50
CA ASP A 76 -2.65 -4.26 7.27
C ASP A 76 -3.54 -4.57 6.07
N PHE A 77 -4.53 -5.44 6.25
CA PHE A 77 -5.52 -5.73 5.22
C PHE A 77 -6.30 -4.48 4.79
N ILE A 78 -6.77 -3.66 5.74
CA ILE A 78 -7.47 -2.40 5.46
C ILE A 78 -6.54 -1.43 4.72
N LEU A 79 -5.27 -1.33 5.14
CA LEU A 79 -4.28 -0.46 4.49
C LEU A 79 -3.94 -0.91 3.07
N VAL A 80 -3.84 -2.21 2.83
CA VAL A 80 -3.59 -2.80 1.50
C VAL A 80 -4.74 -2.48 0.56
N VAL A 81 -5.99 -2.72 1.01
CA VAL A 81 -7.19 -2.42 0.22
C VAL A 81 -7.29 -0.93 -0.10
N GLU A 82 -7.15 -0.05 0.89
CA GLU A 82 -7.20 1.40 0.67
C GLU A 82 -6.07 1.90 -0.25
N ALA A 83 -4.87 1.32 -0.15
CA ALA A 83 -3.76 1.66 -1.05
C ALA A 83 -4.03 1.21 -2.49
N ILE A 84 -4.64 0.05 -2.69
CA ILE A 84 -5.05 -0.44 -4.02
C ILE A 84 -6.17 0.44 -4.60
N GLU A 85 -7.21 0.73 -3.83
CA GLU A 85 -8.31 1.61 -4.23
C GLU A 85 -7.79 2.98 -4.68
N ASN A 86 -6.90 3.59 -3.91
CA ASN A 86 -6.29 4.88 -4.26
C ASN A 86 -5.35 4.79 -5.47
N GLN A 87 -4.61 3.69 -5.62
CA GLN A 87 -3.65 3.51 -6.71
C GLN A 87 -4.34 3.30 -8.07
N PHE A 88 -5.45 2.56 -8.09
CA PHE A 88 -6.19 2.24 -9.31
C PHE A 88 -7.45 3.09 -9.50
N GLY A 89 -7.85 3.88 -8.51
CA GLY A 89 -9.06 4.69 -8.54
C GLY A 89 -10.35 3.86 -8.54
N ILE A 90 -10.31 2.69 -7.91
CA ILE A 90 -11.44 1.75 -7.80
C ILE A 90 -12.03 1.77 -6.39
N GLU A 91 -13.25 1.27 -6.24
CA GLU A 91 -13.92 1.10 -4.95
C GLU A 91 -14.21 -0.39 -4.74
N ILE A 92 -13.66 -0.95 -3.66
CA ILE A 92 -13.78 -2.34 -3.29
C ILE A 92 -14.70 -2.39 -2.06
N SER A 93 -15.88 -2.98 -2.23
CA SER A 93 -16.77 -3.22 -1.09
C SER A 93 -16.10 -4.13 -0.07
N GLN A 94 -16.36 -3.87 1.22
CA GLN A 94 -15.88 -4.69 2.35
C GLN A 94 -16.33 -6.15 2.26
N GLU A 95 -17.45 -6.45 1.61
CA GLU A 95 -17.88 -7.82 1.33
C GLU A 95 -16.95 -8.50 0.33
N ILE A 96 -16.65 -7.82 -0.78
CA ILE A 96 -15.76 -8.35 -1.84
C ILE A 96 -14.33 -8.47 -1.31
N ALA A 97 -13.85 -7.46 -0.57
CA ALA A 97 -12.54 -7.49 0.07
C ALA A 97 -12.39 -8.73 0.97
N ARG A 98 -13.38 -9.03 1.80
CA ARG A 98 -13.34 -10.21 2.69
C ARG A 98 -13.37 -11.55 1.95
N GLU A 99 -13.88 -11.58 0.73
CA GLU A 99 -13.83 -12.76 -0.13
C GLU A 99 -12.47 -12.92 -0.82
N MET A 100 -11.75 -11.81 -1.04
CA MET A 100 -10.39 -11.79 -1.59
C MET A 100 -9.34 -12.11 -0.52
N ASN A 101 -8.79 -13.32 -0.56
CA ASN A 101 -7.81 -13.77 0.43
C ASN A 101 -6.39 -13.86 -0.14
N THR A 102 -6.25 -14.00 -1.46
CA THR A 102 -4.95 -14.12 -2.13
C THR A 102 -4.58 -12.89 -2.93
N VAL A 103 -3.28 -12.71 -3.20
CA VAL A 103 -2.79 -11.65 -4.08
C VAL A 103 -3.33 -11.79 -5.50
N GLY A 104 -3.50 -13.03 -5.97
CA GLY A 104 -4.09 -13.34 -7.27
C GLY A 104 -5.54 -12.88 -7.40
N ASP A 105 -6.35 -13.02 -6.35
CA ASP A 105 -7.75 -12.59 -6.37
C ASP A 105 -7.87 -11.07 -6.57
N ILE A 106 -7.00 -10.32 -5.90
CA ILE A 106 -6.93 -8.85 -6.01
C ILE A 106 -6.51 -8.44 -7.42
N VAL A 107 -5.47 -9.06 -7.97
CA VAL A 107 -4.99 -8.77 -9.32
C VAL A 107 -6.08 -9.09 -10.34
N ALA A 108 -6.74 -10.23 -10.20
CA ALA A 108 -7.85 -10.63 -11.06
C ALA A 108 -9.05 -9.68 -10.96
N TYR A 109 -9.31 -9.10 -9.79
CA TYR A 109 -10.36 -8.08 -9.63
C TYR A 109 -10.03 -6.78 -10.35
N ILE A 110 -8.76 -6.35 -10.33
CA ILE A 110 -8.31 -5.11 -11.00
C ILE A 110 -8.26 -5.28 -12.52
N GLU A 111 -7.95 -6.49 -13.02
CA GLU A 111 -7.87 -6.79 -14.45
C GLU A 111 -9.24 -6.84 -15.15
N ASN A 112 -10.35 -6.92 -14.41
CA ASN A 112 -11.70 -7.19 -14.95
C ASN A 112 -12.57 -5.93 -15.02
#